data_AF-A0A2W2DQA0-F1
#
_entry.id   AF-A0A2W2DQA0-F1
#
_cell.length_a   1.000
_cell.length_b   1.000
_cell.length_c   1.000
_cell.angle_alpha   90.00
_cell.angle_beta   90.00
_cell.angle_gamma   90.00
#
_symmetry.space_group_name_H-M   'P 1'
#
loop_
_entity.id
_entity.type
_entity.pdbx_description
1 polymer ?
#
loop_
_entity_poly.entity_id
_entity_poly.type
_entity_poly.pdbx_seq_one_letter_code
_entity_poly.pdbx_strand_id
1 'polypeptide(L)'
;MRATRMKNHGELALPGAVIGASAGVVAGGLALLVGQPAGWAAATAVGLGLPMALAGGAFGLLLGAGIVRPGVFAPVGLYWLVAFPVARLLHEVLAGLLIAGRPALPADPLGFLAYQAMASLGFAIGFSWLHERIAPGWLGRIRERNPRAERLYGFYLRHAEAQWKAREGRRRARAAGRGAGPATVLRNKGES
;
A
#
# COMPACT_ATOMS: atom_id res chain seq x y z
N MET A 1 -17.69 26.44 3.76
CA MET A 1 -17.03 25.73 2.64
C MET A 1 -15.63 25.16 2.91
N ARG A 2 -14.72 25.83 3.66
CA ARG A 2 -13.35 25.30 3.92
C ARG A 2 -13.32 24.04 4.81
N ALA A 3 -14.09 24.00 5.89
CA ALA A 3 -14.11 22.88 6.84
C ALA A 3 -14.55 21.55 6.20
N THR A 4 -15.60 21.58 5.37
CA THR A 4 -16.09 20.40 4.62
C THR A 4 -15.02 19.87 3.68
N ARG A 5 -14.25 20.77 3.05
CA ARG A 5 -13.17 20.40 2.13
C ARG A 5 -12.03 19.72 2.90
N MET A 6 -11.60 20.27 4.05
CA MET A 6 -10.54 19.66 4.87
C MET A 6 -10.96 18.29 5.42
N LYS A 7 -12.20 18.15 5.89
CA LYS A 7 -12.75 16.88 6.37
C LYS A 7 -12.72 15.81 5.26
N ASN A 8 -13.13 16.17 4.05
CA ASN A 8 -13.12 15.25 2.92
C ASN A 8 -11.70 14.83 2.49
N HIS A 9 -10.68 15.68 2.68
CA HIS A 9 -9.28 15.27 2.44
C HIS A 9 -8.77 14.37 3.57
N GLY A 10 -9.07 14.70 4.83
CA GLY A 10 -8.68 13.88 5.98
C GLY A 10 -9.21 12.45 5.89
N GLU A 11 -10.47 12.29 5.47
CA GLU A 11 -11.08 10.97 5.27
C GLU A 11 -10.41 10.14 4.17
N LEU A 12 -9.85 10.78 3.14
CA LEU A 12 -9.11 10.10 2.06
C LEU A 12 -7.68 9.71 2.46
N ALA A 13 -7.05 10.53 3.31
CA ALA A 13 -5.71 10.24 3.83
C ALA A 13 -5.71 9.11 4.87
N LEU A 14 -6.84 8.88 5.54
CA LEU A 14 -6.91 8.04 6.73
C LEU A 14 -6.44 6.59 6.52
N PRO A 15 -6.87 5.85 5.47
CA PRO A 15 -6.39 4.48 5.26
C PRO A 15 -4.88 4.40 5.09
N GLY A 16 -4.32 5.27 4.24
CA GLY A 16 -2.88 5.32 4.02
C GLY A 16 -2.12 5.72 5.28
N ALA A 17 -2.64 6.67 6.06
CA ALA A 17 -2.03 7.09 7.31
C ALA A 17 -2.02 5.99 8.37
N VAL A 18 -3.11 5.22 8.50
CA VAL A 18 -3.19 4.08 9.42
C VAL A 18 -2.21 2.99 9.03
N ILE A 19 -2.08 2.68 7.73
CA ILE A 19 -1.10 1.72 7.22
C ILE A 19 0.33 2.20 7.49
N GLY A 20 0.60 3.49 7.29
CA GLY A 20 1.91 4.06 7.62
C GLY A 20 2.22 3.98 9.12
N ALA A 21 1.24 4.33 9.97
CA ALA A 21 1.39 4.29 11.41
C ALA A 21 1.71 2.88 11.94
N SER A 22 1.15 1.83 11.32
CA SER A 22 1.40 0.44 11.74
C SER A 22 2.87 0.04 11.59
N ALA A 23 3.62 0.61 10.64
CA ALA A 23 5.05 0.38 10.52
C ALA A 23 5.82 0.86 11.77
N GLY A 24 5.40 1.98 12.37
CA GLY A 24 5.93 2.44 13.65
C GLY A 24 5.64 1.47 14.78
N VAL A 25 4.41 0.97 14.87
CA VAL A 25 4.02 -0.04 15.88
C VAL A 25 4.86 -1.30 15.74
N VAL A 26 5.03 -1.81 14.52
CA VAL A 26 5.88 -2.97 14.23
C VAL A 26 7.33 -2.70 14.63
N ALA A 27 7.89 -1.54 14.28
CA ALA A 27 9.27 -1.19 14.62
C ALA A 27 9.48 -1.06 16.14
N GLY A 28 8.57 -0.41 16.86
CA GLY A 28 8.62 -0.34 18.32
C GLY A 28 8.45 -1.71 18.99
N GLY A 29 7.54 -2.54 18.47
CA GLY A 29 7.37 -3.91 18.95
C GLY A 29 8.63 -4.76 18.75
N LEU A 30 9.27 -4.65 17.58
CA LEU A 30 10.55 -5.30 17.32
C LEU A 30 11.65 -4.80 18.26
N ALA A 31 11.70 -3.50 18.56
CA ALA A 31 12.64 -2.94 19.52
C ALA A 31 12.48 -3.55 20.92
N LEU A 32 11.24 -3.73 21.39
CA LEU A 32 10.96 -4.43 22.65
C LEU A 32 11.41 -5.90 22.61
N LEU A 33 11.15 -6.58 21.49
CA LEU A 33 11.52 -8.00 21.33
C LEU A 33 13.03 -8.23 21.39
N VAL A 34 13.83 -7.28 20.92
CA VAL A 34 15.31 -7.34 21.02
C VAL A 34 15.85 -6.79 22.35
N GLY A 35 14.98 -6.53 23.33
CA GLY A 35 15.35 -6.15 24.68
C GLY A 35 15.62 -4.66 24.89
N GLN A 36 15.21 -3.78 23.97
CA GLN A 36 15.39 -2.34 24.16
C GLN A 36 14.48 -1.80 25.27
N PRO A 37 14.91 -0.75 26.00
CA PRO A 37 14.07 -0.08 26.98
C PRO A 37 12.75 0.42 26.37
N ALA A 38 11.68 0.43 27.17
CA ALA A 38 10.35 0.89 26.72
C ALA A 38 10.37 2.31 26.13
N GLY A 39 11.18 3.21 26.70
CA GLY A 39 11.37 4.57 26.16
C GLY A 39 11.99 4.58 24.75
N TRP A 40 12.96 3.70 24.50
CA TRP A 40 13.59 3.53 23.18
C TRP A 40 12.60 2.95 22.16
N ALA A 41 11.82 1.96 22.57
CA ALA A 41 10.78 1.38 21.72
C ALA A 41 9.68 2.40 21.39
N ALA A 42 9.24 3.20 22.36
CA ALA A 42 8.26 4.25 22.16
C ALA A 42 8.79 5.36 21.23
N ALA A 43 10.03 5.80 21.45
CA ALA A 43 10.70 6.77 20.57
C ALA A 43 10.83 6.22 19.15
N THR A 44 11.14 4.94 19.00
CA THR A 44 11.19 4.26 17.69
C THR A 44 9.82 4.23 17.02
N ALA A 45 8.79 3.84 17.77
CA ALA A 45 7.43 3.74 17.26
C ALA A 45 6.89 5.09 16.77
N VAL A 46 7.08 6.14 17.57
CA VAL A 46 6.63 7.50 17.21
C VAL A 46 7.49 8.09 16.11
N GLY A 47 8.82 7.99 16.26
CA GLY A 47 9.79 8.57 15.33
C GLY A 47 9.70 8.00 13.92
N LEU A 48 9.33 6.72 13.78
CA LEU A 48 9.08 6.11 12.47
C LEU A 48 7.61 6.18 12.04
N GLY A 49 6.70 5.93 12.97
CA GLY A 49 5.26 5.86 12.69
C GLY A 49 4.69 7.19 12.22
N LEU A 50 5.15 8.32 12.76
CA LEU A 50 4.66 9.63 12.37
C LEU A 50 5.06 10.00 10.92
N PRO A 51 6.34 9.93 10.51
CA PRO A 51 6.71 10.11 9.10
C PRO A 51 6.00 9.16 8.15
N MET A 52 5.86 7.89 8.54
CA MET A 52 5.16 6.89 7.73
C MET A 52 3.67 7.17 7.61
N ALA A 53 3.00 7.58 8.69
CA ALA A 53 1.60 7.95 8.65
C ALA A 53 1.36 9.17 7.76
N LEU A 54 2.24 10.18 7.82
CA LEU A 54 2.16 11.35 6.94
C LEU A 54 2.35 10.96 5.48
N ALA A 55 3.37 10.16 5.16
CA ALA A 55 3.63 9.67 3.81
C ALA A 55 2.47 8.80 3.30
N GLY A 56 1.96 7.88 4.11
CA GLY A 56 0.81 7.06 3.74
C GLY A 56 -0.45 7.91 3.51
N GLY A 57 -0.69 8.91 4.35
CA GLY A 57 -1.79 9.85 4.19
C GLY A 57 -1.68 10.68 2.92
N ALA A 58 -0.50 11.21 2.63
CA ALA A 58 -0.23 11.95 1.39
C ALA A 58 -0.47 11.08 0.15
N PHE A 59 -0.11 9.80 0.19
CA PHE A 59 -0.41 8.85 -0.88
C PHE A 59 -1.93 8.68 -1.09
N GLY A 60 -2.70 8.57 -0.01
CA GLY A 60 -4.18 8.53 -0.08
C GLY A 60 -4.78 9.78 -0.73
N LEU A 61 -4.19 10.95 -0.47
CA LEU A 61 -4.59 12.21 -1.11
C LEU A 61 -4.24 12.22 -2.62
N LEU A 62 -3.07 11.71 -3.01
CA LEU A 62 -2.67 11.60 -4.41
C LEU A 62 -3.59 10.69 -5.21
N LEU A 63 -4.05 9.58 -4.60
CA LEU A 63 -5.09 8.72 -5.16
C LEU A 63 -6.43 9.44 -5.29
N GLY A 64 -6.87 10.13 -4.24
CA GLY A 64 -8.11 10.91 -4.25
C GLY A 64 -8.12 12.09 -5.23
N ALA A 65 -6.94 12.61 -5.59
CA ALA A 65 -6.74 13.62 -6.62
C ALA A 65 -6.70 13.04 -8.04
N GLY A 66 -6.60 11.71 -8.19
CA GLY A 66 -6.50 11.03 -9.48
C GLY A 66 -5.13 11.10 -10.14
N ILE A 67 -4.10 11.58 -9.44
CA ILE A 67 -2.71 11.63 -9.92
C ILE A 67 -2.16 10.20 -10.00
N VAL A 68 -2.47 9.39 -8.99
CA VAL A 68 -2.09 7.98 -8.94
C VAL A 68 -3.32 7.13 -9.28
N ARG A 69 -3.16 6.15 -10.17
CA ARG A 69 -4.22 5.22 -10.53
C ARG A 69 -4.16 3.96 -9.64
N PRO A 70 -5.28 3.55 -9.02
CA PRO A 70 -5.38 2.25 -8.35
C PRO A 70 -5.04 1.08 -9.27
N GLY A 71 -4.39 0.04 -8.73
CA GLY A 71 -4.10 -1.21 -9.46
C GLY A 71 -2.84 -1.19 -10.34
N VAL A 72 -2.08 -0.09 -10.34
CA VAL A 72 -0.76 -0.03 -10.98
C VAL A 72 0.31 0.07 -9.90
N PHE A 73 1.22 -0.91 -9.85
CA PHE A 73 2.29 -0.95 -8.86
C PHE A 73 3.38 0.11 -9.09
N ALA A 74 3.69 0.41 -10.36
CA ALA A 74 4.81 1.31 -10.70
C ALA A 74 4.74 2.70 -10.02
N PRO A 75 3.58 3.41 -10.00
CA PRO A 75 3.44 4.65 -9.24
C PRO A 75 3.65 4.50 -7.74
N VAL A 76 3.21 3.38 -7.16
CA VAL A 76 3.36 3.08 -5.73
C VAL A 76 4.83 2.87 -5.40
N GLY A 77 5.52 2.08 -6.22
CA GLY A 77 6.96 1.84 -6.11
C GLY A 77 7.75 3.13 -6.20
N LEU A 78 7.48 3.97 -7.21
CA LEU A 78 8.19 5.25 -7.40
C LEU A 78 7.94 6.22 -6.23
N TYR A 79 6.70 6.30 -5.74
CA TYR A 79 6.38 7.11 -4.56
C TYR A 79 7.19 6.67 -3.34
N TRP A 80 7.18 5.36 -3.06
CA TRP A 80 7.85 4.81 -1.89
C TRP A 80 9.38 4.76 -2.03
N LEU A 81 9.92 4.74 -3.25
CA LEU A 81 11.36 4.88 -3.51
C LEU A 81 11.93 6.17 -2.92
N VAL A 82 11.13 7.22 -2.82
CA VAL A 82 11.53 8.50 -2.21
C VAL A 82 10.99 8.63 -0.79
N ALA A 83 9.70 8.35 -0.60
CA ALA A 83 9.05 8.58 0.69
C ALA A 83 9.62 7.70 1.81
N PHE A 84 10.01 6.46 1.52
CA PHE A 84 10.52 5.53 2.53
C PHE A 84 11.93 5.93 3.01
N PRO A 85 12.94 6.17 2.14
CA PRO A 85 14.24 6.67 2.59
C PRO A 85 14.16 7.98 3.37
N VAL A 86 13.32 8.93 2.91
CA VAL A 86 13.12 10.22 3.59
C VAL A 86 12.55 10.00 4.99
N ALA A 87 11.55 9.14 5.13
CA ALA A 87 10.99 8.85 6.43
C ALA A 87 11.94 8.09 7.36
N ARG A 88 12.76 7.19 6.83
CA ARG A 88 13.82 6.50 7.57
C ARG A 88 14.88 7.50 8.04
N LEU A 89 15.26 8.46 7.20
CA LEU A 89 16.18 9.52 7.58
C LEU A 89 15.59 10.41 8.67
N LEU A 90 14.32 10.80 8.53
CA LEU A 90 13.61 11.58 9.54
C LEU A 90 13.48 10.82 10.86
N HIS A 91 13.28 9.50 10.81
CA HIS A 91 13.30 8.65 11.99
C HIS A 91 14.66 8.66 12.70
N GLU A 92 15.80 8.61 12.00
CA GLU A 92 17.12 8.72 12.65
C GLU A 92 17.28 10.06 13.37
N VAL A 93 16.85 11.15 12.72
CA VAL A 93 16.87 12.50 13.31
C VAL A 93 15.99 12.57 14.55
N LEU A 94 14.75 12.07 14.46
CA LEU A 94 13.79 12.08 15.56
C LEU A 94 14.21 11.14 16.69
N ALA A 95 14.73 9.96 16.39
CA ALA A 95 15.21 9.01 17.39
C ALA A 95 16.40 9.61 18.16
N GLY A 96 17.37 10.21 17.47
CA GLY A 96 18.47 10.93 18.11
C GLY A 96 17.97 12.05 19.02
N LEU A 97 16.99 12.84 18.55
CA LEU A 97 16.42 13.92 19.35
C LEU A 97 15.68 13.40 20.59
N LEU A 98 14.86 12.37 20.44
CA LEU A 98 14.03 11.81 21.51
C LEU A 98 14.84 11.04 22.56
N ILE A 99 15.95 10.43 22.16
CA ILE A 99 16.77 9.57 23.03
C ILE A 99 17.96 10.34 23.61
N ALA A 100 18.71 11.05 22.76
CA ALA A 100 19.96 11.70 23.12
C ALA A 100 19.83 13.23 23.26
N GLY A 101 18.62 13.79 23.06
CA GLY A 101 18.37 15.23 23.15
C GLY A 101 18.95 16.05 22.00
N ARG A 102 19.51 15.40 20.97
CA ARG A 102 20.13 16.07 19.82
C ARG A 102 19.83 15.33 18.52
N PRO A 103 19.55 16.04 17.41
CA PRO A 103 19.33 15.40 16.13
C PRO A 103 20.58 14.61 15.72
N ALA A 104 20.37 13.37 15.27
CA ALA A 104 21.43 12.51 14.77
C ALA A 104 21.20 12.23 13.28
N LEU A 105 22.30 12.14 12.52
CA LEU A 105 22.29 11.69 11.15
C LEU A 105 23.12 10.40 11.04
N PRO A 106 22.79 9.52 10.08
CA PRO A 106 23.63 8.37 9.78
C PRO A 106 25.03 8.83 9.37
N ALA A 107 26.06 8.05 9.74
CA ALA A 107 27.45 8.36 9.44
C ALA A 107 27.73 8.48 7.93
N ASP A 108 27.01 7.68 7.12
CA ASP A 108 26.99 7.79 5.65
C ASP A 108 25.53 7.99 5.17
N PRO A 109 25.09 9.25 4.97
CA PRO A 109 23.73 9.54 4.52
C PRO A 109 23.42 9.00 3.12
N LEU A 110 24.41 8.99 2.21
CA LEU A 110 24.17 8.55 0.84
C LEU A 110 24.04 7.03 0.76
N GLY A 111 24.94 6.29 1.41
CA GLY A 111 24.83 4.84 1.52
C GLY A 111 23.56 4.41 2.25
N PHE A 112 23.19 5.13 3.31
CA PHE A 112 21.91 4.91 4.00
C PHE A 112 20.72 5.07 3.06
N LEU A 113 20.63 6.19 2.33
CA LEU A 113 19.52 6.44 1.41
C LEU A 113 19.46 5.41 0.28
N ALA A 114 20.61 5.01 -0.28
CA ALA A 114 20.68 3.97 -1.31
C ALA A 114 20.16 2.63 -0.79
N TYR A 115 20.59 2.21 0.41
CA TYR A 115 20.09 0.99 1.04
C TYR A 115 18.58 1.05 1.32
N GLN A 116 18.09 2.18 1.85
CA GLN A 116 16.66 2.35 2.10
C GLN A 116 15.84 2.35 0.80
N ALA A 117 16.38 2.87 -0.30
CA ALA A 117 15.73 2.84 -1.61
C ALA A 117 15.62 1.42 -2.16
N MET A 118 16.58 0.55 -1.88
CA MET A 118 16.46 -0.88 -2.20
C MET A 118 15.40 -1.55 -1.32
N ALA A 119 15.41 -1.26 -0.02
CA ALA A 119 14.45 -1.81 0.94
C ALA A 119 13.02 -1.32 0.70
N SER A 120 12.84 -0.12 0.14
CA SER A 120 11.53 0.50 -0.07
C SER A 120 10.64 -0.31 -1.00
N LEU A 121 11.20 -1.12 -1.90
CA LEU A 121 10.41 -1.95 -2.81
C LEU A 121 9.57 -2.98 -2.05
N GLY A 122 10.17 -3.66 -1.06
CA GLY A 122 9.47 -4.62 -0.21
C GLY A 122 8.35 -3.95 0.58
N PHE A 123 8.63 -2.75 1.13
CA PHE A 123 7.62 -1.94 1.81
C PHE A 123 6.49 -1.51 0.85
N ALA A 124 6.83 -1.05 -0.35
CA ALA A 124 5.86 -0.62 -1.35
C ALA A 124 4.88 -1.74 -1.73
N ILE A 125 5.37 -2.97 -1.87
CA ILE A 125 4.54 -4.16 -2.14
C ILE A 125 3.57 -4.40 -0.99
N GLY A 126 4.07 -4.45 0.25
CA GLY A 126 3.25 -4.66 1.45
C GLY A 126 2.21 -3.56 1.63
N PHE A 127 2.62 -2.30 1.46
CA PHE A 127 1.74 -1.14 1.52
C PHE A 127 0.66 -1.21 0.44
N SER A 128 1.01 -1.48 -0.82
CA SER A 128 0.06 -1.59 -1.93
C SER A 128 -1.00 -2.63 -1.63
N TRP A 129 -0.58 -3.82 -1.17
CA TRP A 129 -1.48 -4.91 -0.84
C TRP A 129 -2.44 -4.55 0.30
N LEU A 130 -1.93 -3.98 1.39
CA LEU A 130 -2.76 -3.62 2.53
C LEU A 130 -3.70 -2.47 2.20
N HIS A 131 -3.23 -1.50 1.41
CA HIS A 131 -4.03 -0.39 0.93
C HIS A 131 -5.17 -0.87 0.03
N GLU A 132 -4.91 -1.79 -0.90
CA GLU A 132 -5.96 -2.40 -1.73
C GLU A 132 -6.99 -3.20 -0.93
N ARG A 133 -6.61 -3.76 0.22
CA ARG A 133 -7.53 -4.51 1.08
C ARG A 133 -8.36 -3.60 1.99
N ILE A 134 -7.78 -2.52 2.52
CA ILE A 134 -8.45 -1.62 3.46
C ILE A 134 -9.25 -0.53 2.73
N ALA A 135 -8.72 0.04 1.64
CA ALA A 135 -9.31 1.20 0.97
C ALA A 135 -10.74 0.95 0.46
N PRO A 136 -11.11 -0.18 -0.18
CA PRO A 136 -12.47 -0.37 -0.69
C PRO A 136 -13.53 -0.36 0.40
N GLY A 137 -13.27 -1.03 1.53
CA GLY A 137 -14.20 -1.07 2.67
C GLY A 137 -14.29 0.27 3.42
N TRP A 138 -13.23 1.08 3.39
CA TRP A 138 -13.27 2.44 3.92
C TRP A 138 -14.03 3.39 2.99
N LEU A 139 -13.71 3.37 1.69
CA LEU A 139 -14.35 4.19 0.66
C LEU A 139 -15.85 3.92 0.59
N GLY A 140 -16.28 2.66 0.72
CA GLY A 140 -17.70 2.31 0.79
C GLY A 140 -18.44 2.99 1.95
N ARG A 141 -17.77 3.19 3.10
CA ARG A 141 -18.35 3.87 4.27
C ARG A 141 -18.42 5.39 4.12
N ILE A 142 -17.47 6.00 3.43
CA ILE A 142 -17.39 7.47 3.31
C ILE A 142 -18.01 8.02 2.00
N ARG A 143 -18.36 7.16 1.04
CA ARG A 143 -18.85 7.57 -0.30
C ARG A 143 -20.05 8.53 -0.25
N GLU A 144 -20.97 8.31 0.69
CA GLU A 144 -22.22 9.09 0.78
C GLU A 144 -21.99 10.52 1.26
N ARG A 145 -20.84 10.78 1.91
CA ARG A 145 -20.50 12.08 2.48
C ARG A 145 -19.37 12.78 1.71
N ASN A 146 -18.68 12.06 0.82
CA ASN A 146 -17.50 12.54 0.13
C ASN A 146 -17.54 12.22 -1.39
N PRO A 147 -17.83 13.22 -2.24
CA PRO A 147 -17.93 13.03 -3.70
C PRO A 147 -16.61 12.58 -4.36
N ARG A 148 -15.45 12.81 -3.71
CA ARG A 148 -14.16 12.31 -4.20
C ARG A 148 -13.97 10.84 -3.89
N ALA A 149 -14.43 10.39 -2.71
CA ALA A 149 -14.42 8.99 -2.36
C ALA A 149 -15.37 8.17 -3.27
N GLU A 150 -16.51 8.74 -3.66
CA GLU A 150 -17.42 8.12 -4.62
C GLU A 150 -16.75 7.88 -5.99
N ARG A 151 -16.02 8.87 -6.52
CA ARG A 151 -15.28 8.71 -7.78
C ARG A 151 -14.19 7.65 -7.69
N LEU A 152 -13.45 7.63 -6.59
CA LEU A 152 -12.40 6.64 -6.36
C LEU A 152 -13.00 5.24 -6.19
N TYR A 153 -14.10 5.11 -5.45
CA TYR A 153 -14.85 3.86 -5.28
C TYR A 153 -15.39 3.33 -6.61
N GLY A 154 -15.95 4.20 -7.44
CA GLY A 154 -16.40 3.83 -8.80
C GLY A 154 -15.26 3.35 -9.70
N PHE A 155 -14.04 3.88 -9.52
CA PHE A 155 -12.86 3.36 -10.22
C PHE A 155 -12.50 1.95 -9.74
N TYR A 156 -12.48 1.71 -8.43
CA TYR A 156 -12.23 0.38 -7.85
C TYR A 156 -13.27 -0.64 -8.32
N LEU A 157 -14.56 -0.30 -8.37
CA LEU A 157 -15.63 -1.20 -8.84
C LEU A 157 -15.46 -1.58 -10.32
N ARG A 158 -15.22 -0.60 -11.21
CA ARG A 158 -14.98 -0.88 -12.64
C ARG A 158 -13.77 -1.80 -12.86
N HIS A 159 -12.73 -1.65 -12.03
CA HIS A 159 -11.54 -2.50 -12.11
C HIS A 159 -11.83 -3.93 -11.61
N ALA A 160 -12.58 -4.06 -10.51
CA ALA A 160 -13.02 -5.35 -9.98
C ALA A 160 -13.92 -6.09 -10.98
N GLU A 161 -14.86 -5.40 -11.64
CA GLU A 161 -15.70 -5.96 -12.69
C GLU A 161 -14.89 -6.41 -13.91
N ALA A 162 -13.90 -5.62 -14.35
CA ALA A 162 -13.03 -6.00 -15.47
C ALA A 162 -12.21 -7.25 -15.14
N GLN A 163 -11.67 -7.35 -13.93
CA GLN A 163 -10.94 -8.54 -13.47
C GLN A 163 -11.86 -9.76 -13.31
N TRP A 164 -13.08 -9.57 -12.81
CA TRP A 164 -14.07 -10.63 -12.71
C TRP A 164 -14.44 -11.18 -14.10
N LYS A 165 -14.79 -10.30 -15.05
CA LYS A 165 -15.08 -10.66 -16.44
C LYS A 165 -13.92 -11.39 -17.12
N ALA A 166 -12.67 -10.96 -16.88
CA ALA A 166 -11.49 -11.64 -17.40
C ALA A 166 -11.30 -13.04 -16.79
N ARG A 167 -11.54 -13.20 -15.47
CA ARG A 167 -11.49 -14.51 -14.79
C ARG A 167 -12.60 -15.44 -15.28
N GLU A 168 -13.79 -14.91 -15.50
CA GLU A 168 -14.94 -15.67 -15.97
C GLU A 168 -14.75 -16.12 -17.41
N GLY A 169 -14.21 -15.25 -18.28
CA GLY A 169 -13.79 -15.62 -19.63
C GLY A 169 -12.74 -16.73 -19.64
N ARG A 170 -11.74 -16.66 -18.76
CA ARG A 170 -10.73 -17.74 -18.60
C ARG A 170 -11.34 -19.04 -18.07
N ARG A 171 -12.30 -18.98 -17.15
CA ARG A 171 -13.02 -20.18 -16.66
C ARG A 171 -13.87 -20.81 -17.76
N ARG A 172 -14.61 -20.00 -18.52
CA ARG A 172 -15.41 -20.46 -19.67
C ARG A 172 -14.54 -21.06 -20.78
N ALA A 173 -13.40 -20.44 -21.11
CA ALA A 173 -12.43 -20.98 -22.07
C ALA A 173 -11.83 -22.32 -21.60
N ARG A 174 -11.52 -22.46 -20.30
CA ARG A 174 -11.06 -23.73 -19.72
C ARG A 174 -12.14 -24.81 -19.70
N ALA A 175 -13.39 -24.45 -19.47
CA ALA A 175 -14.51 -25.38 -19.53
C ALA A 175 -14.78 -25.85 -20.97
N ALA A 176 -14.74 -24.93 -21.95
CA ALA A 176 -14.85 -25.25 -23.37
C ALA A 176 -13.70 -26.15 -23.86
N GLY A 177 -12.47 -25.90 -23.39
CA GLY A 177 -11.30 -26.72 -23.72
C GLY A 177 -11.31 -28.12 -23.07
N ARG A 178 -12.04 -28.33 -21.97
CA ARG A 178 -12.22 -29.66 -21.35
C ARG A 178 -13.39 -30.45 -21.94
N GLY A 179 -14.33 -29.79 -22.63
CA GLY A 179 -15.41 -30.44 -23.37
C GLY A 179 -14.99 -30.98 -24.74
N ALA A 180 -13.86 -30.50 -25.27
CA ALA A 180 -13.28 -30.93 -26.55
C ALA A 180 -12.17 -31.99 -26.38
N GLY A 181 -12.38 -32.97 -25.49
CA GLY A 181 -11.56 -34.19 -25.42
C GLY A 181 -11.89 -35.14 -26.58
N PRO A 182 -10.92 -35.92 -27.11
CA PRO A 182 -10.97 -36.53 -28.43
C PRO A 182 -11.98 -37.70 -28.49
N ALA A 183 -13.20 -37.40 -28.91
CA ALA A 183 -14.27 -38.38 -29.07
C ALA A 183 -14.49 -38.80 -30.54
N THR A 184 -13.44 -39.03 -31.36
CA THR A 184 -13.65 -39.62 -32.71
C THR A 184 -12.37 -40.13 -33.40
N VAL A 185 -11.64 -41.12 -32.84
CA VAL A 185 -10.66 -41.90 -33.64
C VAL A 185 -10.72 -43.38 -33.25
N LEU A 186 -11.90 -44.00 -33.31
CA LEU A 186 -12.07 -45.45 -33.21
C LEU A 186 -13.31 -45.89 -34.03
N ARG A 187 -13.33 -45.56 -35.33
CA ARG A 187 -14.28 -46.17 -36.26
C ARG A 187 -13.74 -46.12 -37.69
N ASN A 188 -12.69 -46.87 -37.98
CA ASN A 188 -12.54 -47.56 -39.26
C ASN A 188 -11.33 -48.50 -39.22
N LYS A 189 -11.56 -49.75 -38.86
CA LYS A 189 -10.67 -50.86 -39.18
C LYS A 189 -11.53 -52.12 -39.33
N GLY A 190 -11.99 -52.34 -40.55
CA GLY A 190 -12.83 -53.47 -40.90
C GLY A 190 -13.47 -53.20 -42.24
N GLU A 191 -12.74 -53.50 -43.31
CA GLU A 191 -13.24 -53.97 -44.61
C GLU A 191 -12.07 -53.98 -45.61
N SER A 192 -11.41 -55.13 -45.71
CA SER A 192 -10.71 -55.65 -46.90
C SER A 192 -10.37 -57.12 -46.62
#